data_AF-A0A659SDW6-F1
#
_entry.id   AF-A0A659SDW6-F1
#
_cell.length_a   1.000
_cell.length_b   1.000
_cell.length_c   1.000
_cell.angle_alpha   90.00
_cell.angle_beta   90.00
_cell.angle_gamma   90.00
#
_symmetry.space_group_name_H-M   'P 1'
#
loop_
_entity.id
_entity.type
_entity.pdbx_description
1 polymer ?
#
loop_
_entity_poly.entity_id
_entity_poly.type
_entity_poly.pdbx_seq_one_letter_code
_entity_poly.pdbx_strand_id
1 'polypeptide(L)'
;MSSDADAHKVGLIPVTLMVSGNIMGSGVFLLPANLAATGGIAIYGWLVTIIGALALSMVYAKMSSLDPSPGGSYAYARRCFGPFLGYQTNVLYWLACWFGNIAIFVIGVGYVRELFPLLNEQLVVPLT
;
A
#
# COMPACT_ATOMS: atom_id res chain seq x y z
N MET A 1 25.53 19.19 18.56
CA MET A 1 25.89 17.78 18.32
C MET A 1 24.70 17.05 17.69
N SER A 2 24.34 17.38 16.44
CA SER A 2 23.09 16.90 15.81
C SER A 2 23.18 16.84 14.27
N SER A 3 24.27 16.32 13.69
CA SER A 3 24.48 16.41 12.23
C SER A 3 24.43 15.10 11.43
N ASP A 4 24.48 13.91 12.05
CA ASP A 4 24.48 12.66 11.26
C ASP A 4 23.09 12.01 11.11
N ALA A 5 22.17 12.23 12.07
CA ALA A 5 20.86 11.57 12.06
C ALA A 5 19.86 12.17 11.06
N ASP A 6 20.04 13.43 10.62
CA ASP A 6 19.15 14.08 9.65
C ASP A 6 19.59 13.88 8.20
N ALA A 7 20.84 13.49 7.96
CA ALA A 7 21.38 13.33 6.61
C ALA A 7 20.68 12.24 5.78
N HIS A 8 20.08 11.23 6.44
CA HIS A 8 19.43 10.08 5.79
C HIS A 8 17.90 10.03 5.97
N LYS A 9 17.28 11.10 6.48
CA LYS A 9 15.83 11.14 6.64
C LYS A 9 15.14 11.50 5.33
N VAL A 10 14.00 10.87 5.09
CA VAL A 10 13.15 11.15 3.94
C VAL A 10 12.34 12.43 4.19
N GLY A 11 12.39 13.37 3.25
CA GLY A 11 11.63 14.62 3.34
C GLY A 11 10.12 14.45 3.14
N LEU A 12 9.38 15.55 3.25
CA LEU A 12 7.92 15.55 3.10
C LEU A 12 7.46 15.04 1.72
N ILE A 13 8.02 15.60 0.64
CA ILE A 13 7.58 15.28 -0.73
C ILE A 13 7.77 13.78 -1.05
N PRO A 14 8.94 13.16 -0.81
CA PRO A 14 9.09 11.74 -1.09
C PRO A 14 8.19 10.85 -0.20
N VAL A 15 7.93 11.22 1.06
CA VAL A 15 7.00 10.47 1.92
C VAL A 15 5.56 10.56 1.40
N THR A 16 5.09 11.73 0.99
CA THR A 16 3.74 11.90 0.41
C THR A 16 3.60 11.09 -0.88
N LEU A 17 4.60 11.14 -1.75
CA LEU A 17 4.62 10.37 -2.99
C LEU A 17 4.64 8.86 -2.71
N MET A 18 5.43 8.41 -1.72
CA MET A 18 5.48 7.01 -1.30
C MET A 18 4.10 6.51 -0.84
N VAL A 19 3.40 7.29 -0.01
CA VAL A 19 2.04 6.93 0.44
C VAL A 19 1.07 6.88 -0.74
N SER A 20 1.08 7.90 -1.59
CA SER A 20 0.18 7.96 -2.75
C SER A 20 0.42 6.81 -3.75
N GLY A 21 1.69 6.46 -3.99
CA GLY A 21 2.09 5.37 -4.87
C GLY A 21 1.66 4.00 -4.31
N ASN A 22 1.84 3.78 -3.01
CA ASN A 22 1.40 2.55 -2.35
C ASN A 22 -0.13 2.38 -2.36
N ILE A 23 -0.91 3.46 -2.26
CA ILE A 23 -2.38 3.40 -2.30
C ILE A 23 -2.90 3.19 -3.72
N MET A 24 -2.39 3.93 -4.71
CA MET A 24 -2.85 3.81 -6.10
C MET A 24 -2.42 2.47 -6.73
N GLY A 25 -1.15 2.09 -6.53
CA GLY A 25 -0.56 0.85 -7.02
C GLY A 25 -0.92 0.54 -8.48
N SER A 26 -1.11 -0.75 -8.77
CA SER A 26 -1.67 -1.22 -10.03
C SER A 26 -3.20 -1.20 -10.06
N GLY A 27 -3.85 -1.10 -8.90
CA GLY A 27 -5.32 -1.18 -8.76
C GLY A 27 -6.04 -0.03 -9.48
N VAL A 28 -5.45 1.17 -9.49
CA VAL A 28 -6.06 2.36 -10.12
C VAL A 28 -6.40 2.17 -11.60
N PHE A 29 -5.61 1.37 -12.32
CA PHE A 29 -5.84 1.10 -13.75
C PHE A 29 -6.98 0.10 -14.00
N LEU A 30 -7.28 -0.76 -13.02
CA LEU A 30 -8.34 -1.77 -13.11
C LEU A 30 -9.70 -1.26 -12.61
N LEU A 31 -9.71 -0.17 -11.83
CA LEU A 31 -10.94 0.39 -11.25
C LEU A 31 -12.02 0.74 -12.29
N PRO A 32 -11.72 1.41 -13.42
CA PRO A 32 -12.76 1.74 -14.41
C PRO A 32 -13.41 0.50 -15.01
N ALA A 33 -12.62 -0.54 -15.29
CA ALA A 33 -13.13 -1.80 -15.83
C ALA A 33 -14.04 -2.51 -14.83
N ASN A 34 -13.68 -2.53 -13.54
CA ASN A 34 -14.50 -3.13 -12.50
C ASN A 34 -15.79 -2.33 -12.23
N LEU A 35 -15.72 -0.99 -12.27
CA LEU A 35 -16.86 -0.11 -12.02
C LEU A 35 -17.80 0.00 -13.22
N ALA A 36 -17.31 -0.27 -14.44
CA ALA A 36 -18.14 -0.32 -15.64
C ALA A 36 -19.28 -1.34 -15.53
N ALA A 37 -19.06 -2.45 -14.80
CA ALA A 37 -20.10 -3.46 -14.55
C ALA A 37 -21.26 -2.93 -13.69
N THR A 38 -21.01 -1.96 -12.80
CA THR A 38 -22.03 -1.32 -11.95
C THR A 38 -22.60 -0.06 -12.60
N GLY A 39 -21.87 0.57 -13.52
CA GLY A 39 -22.26 1.80 -14.22
C GLY A 39 -22.05 3.07 -13.40
N GLY A 40 -22.60 4.20 -13.88
CA GLY A 40 -22.37 5.53 -13.30
C GLY A 40 -22.83 5.74 -11.85
N ILE A 41 -23.64 4.82 -11.31
CA ILE A 41 -24.05 4.83 -9.90
C ILE A 41 -22.88 4.62 -8.92
N ALA A 42 -21.76 4.10 -9.42
CA ALA A 42 -20.50 3.97 -8.69
C ALA A 42 -20.02 5.27 -8.01
N ILE A 43 -20.43 6.44 -8.51
CA ILE A 43 -20.08 7.74 -7.91
C ILE A 43 -20.52 7.87 -6.44
N TYR A 44 -21.67 7.29 -6.07
CA TYR A 44 -22.12 7.29 -4.67
C TYR A 44 -21.23 6.39 -3.81
N GLY A 45 -20.77 5.26 -4.34
CA GLY A 45 -19.79 4.40 -3.68
C GLY A 45 -18.45 5.11 -3.47
N TRP A 46 -18.01 5.91 -4.45
CA TRP A 46 -16.84 6.77 -4.33
C TRP A 46 -16.97 7.82 -3.22
N LEU A 47 -18.13 8.46 -3.10
CA LEU A 47 -18.36 9.43 -2.01
C LEU A 47 -18.23 8.77 -0.64
N VAL A 48 -18.86 7.61 -0.44
CA VAL A 48 -18.79 6.88 0.84
C VAL A 48 -17.36 6.41 1.14
N THR A 49 -16.65 5.88 0.15
CA THR A 49 -15.27 5.41 0.32
C THR A 49 -14.29 6.55 0.60
N ILE A 50 -14.42 7.70 -0.06
CA ILE A 50 -13.60 8.89 0.21
C ILE A 50 -13.80 9.38 1.63
N ILE A 51 -15.05 9.46 2.11
CA ILE A 51 -15.34 9.90 3.48
C ILE A 51 -14.69 8.95 4.50
N GLY A 52 -14.83 7.63 4.30
CA GLY A 52 -14.20 6.63 5.17
C GLY A 52 -12.66 6.70 5.14
N ALA A 53 -12.07 6.85 3.96
CA ALA A 53 -10.63 6.96 3.79
C ALA A 53 -10.07 8.24 4.44
N LEU A 54 -10.78 9.38 4.31
CA LEU A 54 -10.42 10.62 4.97
C LEU A 54 -10.49 10.48 6.49
N ALA A 55 -11.54 9.87 7.03
CA ALA A 55 -11.65 9.59 8.46
C ALA A 55 -10.47 8.77 8.97
N LEU A 56 -10.11 7.69 8.27
CA LEU A 56 -8.95 6.86 8.62
C LEU A 56 -7.64 7.64 8.54
N SER A 57 -7.46 8.46 7.50
CA SER A 57 -6.25 9.28 7.32
C SER A 57 -6.06 10.28 8.46
N MET A 58 -7.14 10.91 8.94
CA MET A 58 -7.10 11.83 10.08
C MET A 58 -6.72 11.11 11.38
N VAL A 59 -7.21 9.89 11.60
CA VAL A 59 -6.83 9.08 12.77
C VAL A 59 -5.32 8.81 12.76
N TYR A 60 -4.78 8.35 11.62
CA TYR A 60 -3.35 8.09 11.49
C TYR A 60 -2.50 9.36 11.60
N ALA A 61 -2.95 10.48 11.01
CA ALA A 61 -2.28 11.77 11.08
C ALA A 61 -2.22 12.30 12.52
N LYS A 62 -3.32 12.17 13.27
CA LYS A 62 -3.34 12.58 14.68
C LYS A 62 -2.48 11.66 15.54
N MET A 63 -2.55 10.34 15.31
CA MET A 63 -1.79 9.38 16.11
C MET A 63 -0.28 9.50 15.89
N SER A 64 0.17 9.71 14.65
CA SER A 64 1.59 9.95 14.36
C SER A 64 2.11 11.27 14.92
N SER A 65 1.25 12.28 15.04
CA SER A 65 1.61 13.54 15.71
C SER A 65 1.76 13.40 17.22
N LEU A 66 0.99 12.50 17.85
CA LEU A 66 0.99 12.25 19.29
C LEU A 66 2.14 11.32 19.70
N ASP A 67 2.42 10.32 18.88
CA ASP A 67 3.49 9.35 19.12
C ASP A 67 4.23 9.02 17.81
N PRO A 68 5.35 9.71 17.52
CA PRO A 68 6.15 9.45 16.32
C PRO A 68 7.05 8.21 16.48
N SER A 69 6.54 7.15 17.09
CA SER A 69 7.27 5.90 17.28
C SER A 69 7.43 5.14 15.95
N PRO A 70 8.63 4.58 15.66
CA PRO A 70 8.84 3.77 14.46
C PRO A 70 7.94 2.51 14.49
N GLY A 71 7.40 2.15 13.32
CA GLY A 71 6.49 1.01 13.16
C GLY A 71 5.00 1.35 13.22
N GLY A 72 4.62 2.61 13.49
CA GLY A 72 3.25 3.12 13.35
C GLY A 72 2.22 2.27 14.09
N SER A 73 1.36 1.57 13.35
CA SER A 73 0.28 0.71 13.88
C SER A 73 0.76 -0.36 14.87
N TYR A 74 1.96 -0.93 14.66
CA TYR A 74 2.57 -1.84 15.64
C TYR A 74 2.83 -1.14 16.99
N ALA A 75 3.46 0.03 16.94
CA ALA A 75 3.83 0.79 18.13
C ALA A 75 2.58 1.25 18.89
N TYR A 76 1.56 1.69 18.16
CA TYR A 76 0.26 2.08 18.69
C TYR A 76 -0.45 0.90 19.40
N ALA A 77 -0.54 -0.25 18.74
CA ALA A 77 -1.15 -1.45 19.31
C ALA A 77 -0.39 -1.91 20.56
N ARG A 78 0.94 -1.88 20.53
CA ARG A 78 1.78 -2.27 21.67
C ARG A 78 1.58 -1.35 22.88
N ARG A 79 1.40 -0.05 22.67
CA ARG A 79 1.17 0.93 23.76
C ARG A 79 -0.22 0.83 24.36
N CYS A 80 -1.26 0.67 23.53
CA CYS A 80 -2.64 0.63 24.03
C CYS A 80 -3.02 -0.73 24.62
N PHE A 81 -2.51 -1.82 24.06
CA PHE A 81 -2.99 -3.18 24.37
C PHE A 81 -1.90 -4.13 24.88
N GLY A 82 -0.66 -3.66 25.00
CA GLY A 82 0.45 -4.45 25.52
C GLY A 82 1.17 -5.29 24.46
N PRO A 83 2.14 -6.13 24.89
CA PRO A 83 3.11 -6.77 24.01
C PRO A 83 2.51 -7.82 23.06
N PHE A 84 1.46 -8.52 23.49
CA PHE A 84 0.83 -9.58 22.70
C PHE A 84 0.13 -9.03 21.44
N LEU A 85 -0.73 -8.03 21.60
CA LEU A 85 -1.42 -7.41 20.47
C LEU A 85 -0.47 -6.61 19.58
N GLY A 86 0.58 -6.02 20.15
CA GLY A 86 1.70 -5.50 19.36
C GLY A 86 2.30 -6.58 18.46
N TYR A 87 2.71 -7.73 19.01
CA TYR A 87 3.28 -8.83 18.22
C TYR A 87 2.33 -9.28 17.10
N GLN A 88 1.04 -9.46 17.40
CA GLN A 88 0.04 -9.84 16.41
C GLN A 88 -0.06 -8.83 15.26
N THR A 89 -0.16 -7.53 15.56
CA THR A 89 -0.20 -6.48 14.53
C THR A 89 1.06 -6.47 13.67
N ASN A 90 2.24 -6.69 14.28
CA ASN A 90 3.48 -6.76 13.52
C ASN A 90 3.51 -7.95 12.55
N VAL A 91 3.14 -9.14 13.01
CA VAL A 91 3.11 -10.35 12.17
C VAL A 91 2.13 -10.19 11.01
N LEU A 92 0.92 -9.70 11.28
CA LEU A 92 -0.09 -9.48 10.24
C LEU A 92 0.38 -8.46 9.21
N TYR A 93 0.90 -7.32 9.67
CA TYR A 93 1.35 -6.26 8.77
C TYR A 93 2.57 -6.68 7.95
N TRP A 94 3.55 -7.33 8.58
CA TRP A 94 4.75 -7.82 7.90
C TRP A 94 4.41 -8.82 6.79
N LEU A 95 3.56 -9.81 7.09
CA LEU A 95 3.10 -10.77 6.07
C LEU A 95 2.32 -10.09 4.95
N ALA A 96 1.42 -9.15 5.28
CA ALA A 96 0.65 -8.41 4.29
C ALA A 96 1.56 -7.62 3.33
N CYS A 97 2.63 -7.00 3.83
CA CYS A 97 3.60 -6.30 2.99
C CYS A 97 4.33 -7.23 2.00
N TRP A 98 4.79 -8.40 2.45
CA TRP A 98 5.47 -9.36 1.58
C TRP A 98 4.57 -9.90 0.49
N PHE A 99 3.35 -10.33 0.84
CA PHE A 99 2.39 -10.81 -0.16
C PHE A 99 1.96 -9.70 -1.12
N GLY A 100 1.81 -8.46 -0.61
CA GLY A 100 1.54 -7.29 -1.44
C GLY A 100 2.63 -7.04 -2.49
N ASN A 101 3.91 -7.13 -2.10
CA ASN A 101 5.03 -6.97 -3.02
C ASN A 101 5.05 -8.04 -4.13
N ILE A 102 4.73 -9.29 -3.80
CA ILE A 102 4.63 -10.37 -4.79
C ILE A 102 3.51 -10.06 -5.79
N ALA A 103 2.35 -9.61 -5.31
CA ALA A 103 1.22 -9.25 -6.18
C ALA A 103 1.57 -8.07 -7.12
N ILE A 104 2.20 -7.03 -6.59
CA ILE A 104 2.66 -5.87 -7.39
C ILE A 104 3.65 -6.32 -8.47
N PHE A 105 4.60 -7.19 -8.13
CA PHE A 105 5.58 -7.70 -9.07
C PHE A 105 4.93 -8.50 -10.22
N VAL A 106 4.01 -9.42 -9.90
CA VAL A 106 3.30 -10.22 -10.92
C VAL A 106 2.51 -9.32 -11.86
N ILE A 107 1.80 -8.33 -11.34
CA ILE A 107 1.02 -7.39 -12.15
C ILE A 107 1.94 -6.52 -13.01
N GLY A 108 3.06 -6.03 -12.46
CA GLY A 108 4.07 -5.27 -13.19
C GLY A 108 4.65 -6.05 -14.37
N VAL A 109 5.02 -7.31 -14.17
CA VAL A 109 5.46 -8.20 -15.25
C VAL A 109 4.35 -8.41 -16.28
N GLY A 110 3.10 -8.52 -15.86
CA GLY A 110 1.94 -8.57 -16.75
C GLY A 110 1.87 -7.37 -17.72
N TYR A 111 2.03 -6.15 -17.21
CA TYR A 111 2.06 -4.94 -18.05
C TYR A 111 3.26 -4.92 -19.02
N VAL A 112 4.43 -5.39 -18.59
CA VAL A 112 5.63 -5.45 -19.45
C VAL A 112 5.45 -6.44 -20.59
N ARG A 113 4.75 -7.56 -20.38
CA ARG A 113 4.45 -8.57 -21.42
C ARG A 113 3.56 -8.02 -22.53
N GLU A 114 2.58 -7.19 -22.19
CA GLU A 114 1.73 -6.50 -23.18
C GLU A 114 2.54 -5.50 -24.03
N LEU A 115 3.55 -4.85 -23.43
CA LEU A 115 4.40 -3.88 -24.13
C LEU A 115 5.46 -4.53 -25.03
N PHE A 116 5.99 -5.69 -24.60
CA PHE A 116 7.01 -6.45 -25.33
C PHE A 116 6.51 -7.87 -25.63
N PRO A 117 5.82 -8.08 -26.77
CA PRO A 117 5.32 -9.40 -27.16
C PRO A 117 6.45 -10.44 -27.38
N LEU A 118 7.71 -10.03 -27.45
CA LEU A 118 8.88 -10.91 -27.46
C LEU A 118 9.05 -11.73 -26.16
N LEU A 119 8.45 -11.31 -25.03
CA LEU A 119 8.42 -12.09 -23.79
C LEU A 119 7.30 -13.16 -23.75
N ASN A 120 6.43 -13.23 -24.76
CA ASN A 120 5.42 -14.29 -24.87
C ASN A 120 5.99 -15.58 -25.47
N GLU A 121 7.07 -15.51 -26.26
CA GLU A 121 7.72 -16.72 -26.76
C GLU A 121 8.65 -17.30 -25.68
N GLN A 122 8.36 -18.54 -25.28
CA GLN A 122 9.17 -19.43 -24.42
C GLN A 122 9.09 -19.23 -22.90
N LEU A 123 7.95 -19.60 -22.32
CA LEU A 123 7.97 -20.40 -21.07
C LEU A 123 6.87 -21.46 -21.01
N VAL A 124 6.38 -21.89 -22.18
CA VAL A 124 5.78 -23.22 -22.33
C VAL A 124 6.91 -24.13 -22.80
N VAL A 125 7.76 -24.60 -21.88
CA VAL A 125 8.47 -25.85 -22.11
C VAL A 125 7.37 -26.92 -21.94
N PRO A 126 6.91 -27.57 -23.02
CA PRO A 126 6.04 -28.71 -22.83
C PRO A 126 6.90 -29.77 -22.15
N LEU A 127 6.51 -30.18 -20.95
CA LEU A 127 7.06 -31.37 -20.28
C LEU A 127 6.54 -32.63 -20.99
N THR A 128 6.91 -32.80 -22.26
CA THR A 128 6.72 -34.00 -23.08
C THR A 128 7.99 -34.31 -23.82
#